data_AF-A0A3A8W1R7-F1
#
_entry.id   AF-A0A3A8W1R7-F1
#
_cell.length_a   1.000
_cell.length_b   1.000
_cell.length_c   1.000
_cell.angle_alpha   90.00
_cell.angle_beta   90.00
_cell.angle_gamma   90.00
#
_symmetry.space_group_name_H-M   'P 1'
#
loop_
_entity.id
_entity.type
_entity.pdbx_description
1 polymer ?
#
loop_
_entity_poly.entity_id
_entity_poly.type
_entity_poly.pdbx_seq_one_letter_code
_entity_poly.pdbx_strand_id
1 'polypeptide(L)'
;MMKWKARTETTNIGILKLDNLTFNEDYMEVSIDICDMSDCLKAEIKNAVEIAKVQYTKEQEALNAEYGYNLYTVWSDKPVNMDFTYLRVVLEAGKPIDYSICYGFTDTVDPQMECWGNSITVDLSEHTNELKKAIIKVLLDKFF
;
A
#
# COMPACT_ATOMS: atom_id res chain seq x y z
N MET A 1 -22.77 -6.49 -11.84
CA MET A 1 -22.79 -6.06 -10.43
C MET A 1 -22.76 -7.28 -9.52
N MET A 2 -21.62 -7.60 -8.94
CA MET A 2 -21.51 -8.64 -7.91
C MET A 2 -22.02 -8.07 -6.59
N LYS A 3 -23.08 -8.66 -6.04
CA LYS A 3 -23.55 -8.37 -4.67
C LYS A 3 -22.63 -9.10 -3.71
N TRP A 4 -21.72 -8.38 -3.06
CA TRP A 4 -20.92 -8.91 -1.96
C TRP A 4 -21.88 -9.14 -0.79
N LYS A 5 -22.16 -10.41 -0.46
CA LYS A 5 -22.87 -10.74 0.78
C LYS A 5 -21.88 -10.51 1.92
N ALA A 6 -22.15 -9.53 2.78
CA ALA A 6 -21.43 -9.38 4.03
C ALA A 6 -21.56 -10.70 4.81
N ARG A 7 -20.45 -11.42 4.97
CA ARG A 7 -20.39 -12.57 5.88
C ARG A 7 -20.11 -12.03 7.28
N THR A 8 -21.04 -12.27 8.19
CA THR A 8 -20.84 -12.02 9.61
C THR A 8 -20.30 -13.31 10.22
N GLU A 9 -19.02 -13.32 10.56
CA GLU A 9 -18.38 -14.41 11.30
C GLU A 9 -17.96 -13.87 12.66
N THR A 10 -18.45 -14.49 13.74
CA THR A 10 -18.06 -14.15 15.12
C THR A 10 -16.81 -14.95 15.48
N THR A 11 -15.63 -14.37 15.24
CA THR A 11 -14.34 -14.96 15.63
C THR A 11 -13.91 -14.43 17.00
N ASN A 12 -13.53 -15.34 17.92
CA ASN A 12 -12.87 -14.97 19.17
C ASN A 12 -11.45 -14.49 18.86
N ILE A 13 -11.22 -13.18 18.91
CA ILE A 13 -9.92 -12.54 18.63
C ILE A 13 -8.94 -12.54 19.83
N GLY A 14 -9.27 -13.29 20.90
CA GLY A 14 -8.46 -13.37 22.12
C GLY A 14 -8.85 -12.34 23.18
N ILE A 15 -8.03 -12.26 24.23
CA ILE A 15 -8.21 -11.31 25.35
C ILE A 15 -7.35 -10.07 25.06
N LEU A 16 -8.00 -8.98 24.70
CA LEU A 16 -7.34 -7.69 24.49
C LEU A 16 -7.22 -6.93 25.81
N LYS A 17 -6.02 -6.45 26.12
CA LYS A 17 -5.75 -5.57 27.26
C LYS A 17 -6.09 -4.13 26.83
N LEU A 18 -7.29 -3.68 27.17
CA LEU A 18 -7.84 -2.38 26.69
C LEU A 18 -7.44 -1.19 27.57
N ASP A 19 -6.71 -1.41 28.65
CA ASP A 19 -6.26 -0.39 29.60
C ASP A 19 -5.26 0.62 29.00
N ASN A 20 -4.71 0.34 27.81
CA ASN A 20 -3.89 1.26 27.01
C ASN A 20 -4.44 1.46 25.58
N LEU A 21 -5.75 1.24 25.37
CA LEU A 21 -6.37 1.46 24.07
C LEU A 21 -6.57 2.96 23.83
N THR A 22 -5.90 3.50 22.82
CA THR A 22 -6.14 4.86 22.31
C THR A 22 -6.83 4.79 20.97
N PHE A 23 -7.96 5.50 20.85
CA PHE A 23 -8.61 5.74 19.58
C PHE A 23 -8.04 7.00 18.96
N ASN A 24 -7.63 6.93 17.70
CA ASN A 24 -7.34 8.12 16.91
C ASN A 24 -8.63 8.54 16.20
N GLU A 25 -9.48 9.29 16.90
CA GLU A 25 -10.76 9.78 16.38
C GLU A 25 -10.59 10.83 15.26
N ASP A 26 -9.37 11.35 15.12
CA ASP A 26 -8.99 12.41 14.18
C ASP A 26 -8.24 11.90 12.96
N TYR A 27 -8.25 10.58 12.70
CA TYR A 27 -7.53 9.94 11.62
C TYR A 27 -8.46 9.15 10.69
N MET A 28 -8.34 9.40 9.40
CA MET A 28 -8.97 8.59 8.35
C MET A 28 -7.95 8.27 7.28
N GLU A 29 -7.85 6.98 6.95
CA GLU A 29 -7.08 6.51 5.81
C GLU A 29 -8.02 5.95 4.75
N VAL A 30 -7.84 6.40 3.51
CA VAL A 30 -8.59 5.92 2.35
C VAL A 30 -7.62 5.33 1.35
N SER A 31 -7.86 4.08 0.96
CA SER A 31 -7.15 3.40 -0.12
C SER A 31 -8.04 3.33 -1.35
N ILE A 32 -7.56 3.84 -2.48
CA ILE A 32 -8.29 3.93 -3.74
C ILE A 32 -7.50 3.20 -4.81
N ASP A 33 -8.01 2.06 -5.26
CA ASP A 33 -7.37 1.27 -6.33
C ASP A 33 -7.15 2.11 -7.59
N ILE A 34 -5.97 1.99 -8.17
CA ILE A 34 -5.62 2.66 -9.42
C ILE A 34 -5.78 1.66 -10.57
N CYS A 35 -6.89 1.79 -11.31
CA CYS A 35 -7.20 0.88 -12.43
C CYS A 35 -6.40 1.19 -13.70
N ASP A 36 -5.99 2.44 -13.90
CA ASP A 36 -5.10 2.86 -15.00
C ASP A 36 -4.24 4.04 -14.54
N MET A 37 -3.07 4.15 -15.14
CA MET A 37 -2.04 5.14 -14.81
C MET A 37 -1.62 5.89 -16.06
N SER A 38 -1.34 7.19 -15.91
CA SER A 38 -0.67 7.97 -16.94
C SER A 38 0.71 7.39 -17.24
N ASP A 39 1.25 7.63 -18.43
CA ASP A 39 2.58 7.14 -18.81
C ASP A 39 3.68 7.69 -17.89
N CYS A 40 3.53 8.94 -17.44
CA CYS A 40 4.44 9.54 -16.46
C CYS A 40 4.45 8.76 -15.14
N LEU A 41 3.27 8.44 -14.60
CA LEU A 41 3.15 7.69 -13.35
C LEU A 41 3.67 6.25 -13.50
N LYS A 42 3.39 5.59 -14.65
CA LYS A 42 3.95 4.27 -14.96
C LYS A 42 5.48 4.29 -14.95
N ALA A 43 6.09 5.35 -15.50
CA ALA A 43 7.55 5.52 -15.49
C ALA A 43 8.10 5.76 -14.08
N GLU A 44 7.44 6.57 -13.26
CA GLU A 44 7.84 6.80 -11.87
C GLU A 44 7.77 5.52 -11.03
N ILE A 45 6.68 4.77 -11.12
CA ILE A 45 6.53 3.47 -10.43
C ILE A 45 7.62 2.50 -10.89
N LYS A 46 7.90 2.42 -12.20
CA LYS A 46 8.97 1.55 -12.72
C LYS A 46 10.34 1.92 -12.13
N ASN A 47 10.66 3.21 -12.04
CA ASN A 47 11.91 3.65 -11.43
C ASN A 47 11.96 3.30 -9.94
N ALA A 48 10.84 3.48 -9.23
CA ALA A 48 10.74 3.17 -7.81
C ALA A 48 10.86 1.65 -7.54
N VAL A 49 10.32 0.80 -8.41
CA VAL A 49 10.51 -0.66 -8.39
C VAL A 49 11.99 -1.03 -8.47
N GLU A 50 12.75 -0.45 -9.40
CA GLU A 50 14.18 -0.76 -9.54
C GLU A 50 14.99 -0.33 -8.30
N ILE A 51 14.63 0.79 -7.67
CA ILE A 51 15.22 1.20 -6.38
C ILE A 51 14.88 0.19 -5.27
N ALA A 52 13.61 -0.23 -5.19
CA ALA A 52 13.14 -1.19 -4.19
C ALA A 52 13.82 -2.55 -4.35
N LYS A 53 14.06 -3.03 -5.59
CA LYS A 53 14.81 -4.26 -5.87
C LYS A 53 16.24 -4.19 -5.32
N VAL A 54 16.94 -3.08 -5.55
CA VAL A 54 18.31 -2.87 -5.04
C VAL A 54 18.33 -2.89 -3.53
N GLN A 55 17.37 -2.22 -2.89
CA GLN A 55 17.27 -2.17 -1.43
C GLN A 55 16.98 -3.56 -0.85
N TYR A 56 16.03 -4.30 -1.43
CA TYR A 56 15.73 -5.68 -1.06
C TYR A 56 16.98 -6.56 -1.14
N THR A 57 17.68 -6.55 -2.28
CA THR A 57 18.90 -7.36 -2.49
C THR A 57 19.93 -7.06 -1.40
N LYS A 58 20.16 -5.79 -1.09
CA LYS A 58 21.10 -5.37 -0.05
C LYS A 58 20.69 -5.86 1.35
N GLU A 59 19.41 -5.79 1.69
CA GLU A 59 18.91 -6.25 2.99
C GLU A 59 19.03 -7.77 3.13
N GLN A 60 18.64 -8.52 2.09
CA GLN A 60 18.75 -9.98 2.10
C GLN A 60 20.20 -10.46 2.11
N GLU A 61 21.10 -9.82 1.36
CA GLU A 61 22.54 -10.12 1.41
C GLU A 61 23.14 -9.88 2.80
N ALA A 62 22.73 -8.81 3.48
CA ALA A 62 23.16 -8.53 4.85
C ALA A 62 22.66 -9.62 5.82
N LEU A 63 21.40 -10.03 5.71
CA LEU A 63 20.83 -11.10 6.54
C LEU A 63 21.51 -12.46 6.29
N ASN A 64 21.79 -12.78 5.02
CA ASN A 64 22.54 -13.97 4.65
C ASN A 64 23.94 -13.97 5.26
N ALA A 65 24.63 -12.82 5.23
CA ALA A 65 25.97 -12.68 5.80
C ALA A 65 25.98 -12.74 7.34
N GLU A 66 24.99 -12.14 8.01
CA GLU A 66 24.91 -12.06 9.48
C GLU A 66 24.46 -13.39 10.11
N TYR A 67 23.46 -14.03 9.53
CA TYR A 67 22.78 -15.19 10.13
C TYR A 67 23.05 -16.52 9.41
N GLY A 68 23.78 -16.50 8.28
CA GLY A 68 24.02 -17.70 7.48
C GLY A 68 22.77 -18.21 6.77
N TYR A 69 21.80 -17.31 6.51
CA TYR A 69 20.62 -17.63 5.72
C TYR A 69 20.97 -17.81 4.23
N ASN A 70 20.00 -18.33 3.47
CA ASN A 70 20.09 -18.51 2.03
C ASN A 70 18.86 -17.90 1.34
N LEU A 71 18.59 -16.64 1.66
CA LEU A 71 17.52 -15.83 1.08
C LEU A 71 17.90 -15.45 -0.35
N TYR A 72 16.93 -15.45 -1.25
CA TYR A 72 17.15 -15.13 -2.67
C TYR A 72 17.46 -13.64 -2.84
N THR A 73 18.46 -13.32 -3.66
CA THR A 73 18.96 -11.94 -3.83
C THR A 73 19.03 -11.49 -5.29
N VAL A 74 18.82 -12.41 -6.24
CA VAL A 74 18.96 -12.17 -7.68
C VAL A 74 17.58 -12.14 -8.33
N TRP A 75 17.17 -10.94 -8.75
CA TRP A 75 15.93 -10.72 -9.48
C TRP A 75 16.00 -11.29 -10.89
N SER A 76 14.86 -11.74 -11.43
CA SER A 76 14.79 -12.17 -12.82
C SER A 76 14.92 -10.97 -13.79
N ASP A 77 15.39 -11.22 -15.01
CA ASP A 77 15.44 -10.21 -16.08
C ASP A 77 14.05 -9.85 -16.65
N LYS A 78 12.97 -10.36 -16.05
CA LYS A 78 11.60 -10.10 -16.46
C LYS A 78 11.04 -8.90 -15.71
N PRO A 79 10.03 -8.20 -16.27
CA PRO A 79 9.21 -7.28 -15.48
C PRO A 79 8.65 -8.00 -14.25
N VAL A 80 8.55 -7.28 -13.13
CA VAL A 80 7.90 -7.78 -11.92
C VAL A 80 6.40 -7.91 -12.14
N ASN A 81 5.77 -8.77 -11.36
CA ASN A 81 4.32 -8.79 -11.24
C ASN A 81 3.90 -7.70 -10.25
N MET A 82 3.14 -6.72 -10.71
CA MET A 82 2.52 -5.74 -9.81
C MET A 82 1.32 -6.39 -9.14
N ASP A 83 1.42 -6.66 -7.84
CA ASP A 83 0.37 -7.33 -7.06
C ASP A 83 -0.71 -6.36 -6.61
N PHE A 84 -0.32 -5.12 -6.27
CA PHE A 84 -1.26 -4.04 -5.99
C PHE A 84 -0.68 -2.68 -6.33
N THR A 85 -1.55 -1.73 -6.65
CA THR A 85 -1.23 -0.31 -6.76
C THR A 85 -2.48 0.51 -6.42
N TYR A 86 -2.37 1.38 -5.42
CA TYR A 86 -3.49 2.21 -4.96
C TYR A 86 -3.00 3.57 -4.48
N LEU A 87 -3.88 4.57 -4.58
CA LEU A 87 -3.69 5.86 -3.94
C LEU A 87 -4.10 5.74 -2.48
N ARG A 88 -3.18 6.04 -1.58
CA ARG A 88 -3.39 6.22 -0.15
C ARG A 88 -3.57 7.70 0.15
N VAL A 89 -4.67 8.02 0.82
CA VAL A 89 -4.98 9.37 1.30
C VAL A 89 -5.13 9.31 2.81
N VAL A 90 -4.31 10.07 3.53
CA VAL A 90 -4.37 10.19 4.99
C VAL A 90 -4.87 11.56 5.38
N LEU A 91 -6.00 11.58 6.08
CA LEU A 91 -6.61 12.75 6.67
C LEU A 91 -6.37 12.68 8.18
N GLU A 92 -5.54 13.59 8.71
CA GLU A 92 -5.29 13.68 10.14
C GLU A 92 -5.51 15.12 10.63
N ALA A 93 -6.25 15.30 11.72
CA ALA A 93 -6.53 16.65 12.24
C ALA A 93 -5.23 17.39 12.59
N GLY A 94 -5.16 18.66 12.19
CA GLY A 94 -3.99 19.51 12.42
C GLY A 94 -2.77 19.21 11.55
N LYS A 95 -2.86 18.26 10.59
CA LYS A 95 -1.78 17.97 9.64
C LYS A 95 -2.21 18.21 8.19
N PRO A 96 -1.25 18.50 7.29
CA PRO A 96 -1.49 18.41 5.86
C PRO A 96 -1.96 17.01 5.47
N ILE A 97 -2.76 16.93 4.41
CA ILE A 97 -3.19 15.65 3.86
C ILE A 97 -2.00 15.00 3.19
N ASP A 98 -1.74 13.74 3.54
CA ASP A 98 -0.70 12.96 2.90
C ASP A 98 -1.29 12.15 1.74
N TYR A 99 -0.61 12.21 0.61
CA TYR A 99 -0.98 11.48 -0.60
C TYR A 99 0.22 10.64 -1.04
N SER A 100 0.00 9.34 -1.15
CA SER A 100 1.01 8.42 -1.61
C SER A 100 0.42 7.36 -2.52
N ILE A 101 1.17 6.95 -3.53
CA ILE A 101 0.83 5.77 -4.33
C ILE A 101 1.56 4.60 -3.71
N CYS A 102 0.80 3.71 -3.09
CA CYS A 102 1.29 2.49 -2.49
C CYS A 102 1.31 1.39 -3.55
N TYR A 103 2.37 0.61 -3.56
CA TYR A 103 2.54 -0.47 -4.51
C TYR A 103 3.29 -1.65 -3.89
N GLY A 104 3.00 -2.83 -4.42
CA GLY A 104 3.63 -4.08 -4.02
C GLY A 104 3.86 -4.93 -5.25
N PHE A 105 4.96 -5.67 -5.25
CA PHE A 105 5.34 -6.49 -6.38
C PHE A 105 6.13 -7.72 -5.97
N THR A 106 6.08 -8.72 -6.85
CA THR A 106 6.79 -9.99 -6.75
C THR A 106 7.64 -10.22 -7.99
N ASP A 107 8.74 -10.95 -7.84
CA ASP A 107 9.46 -11.46 -8.99
C ASP A 107 8.58 -12.45 -9.79
N THR A 108 8.72 -12.42 -11.11
CA THR A 108 7.91 -13.26 -12.00
C THR A 108 8.31 -14.73 -11.97
N VAL A 109 9.57 -15.04 -11.65
CA VAL A 109 10.12 -16.39 -11.62
C VAL A 109 10.15 -16.93 -10.18
N ASP A 110 10.46 -16.08 -9.21
CA ASP A 110 10.48 -16.44 -7.79
C ASP A 110 9.50 -15.61 -6.95
N PRO A 111 8.27 -16.09 -6.72
CA PRO A 111 7.27 -15.37 -5.94
C PRO A 111 7.65 -15.12 -4.48
N GLN A 112 8.72 -15.74 -3.94
CA GLN A 112 9.22 -15.43 -2.60
C GLN A 112 10.02 -14.12 -2.55
N MET A 113 10.45 -13.61 -3.70
CA MET A 113 11.06 -12.30 -3.83
C MET A 113 9.98 -11.24 -3.97
N GLU A 114 9.49 -10.77 -2.82
CA GLU A 114 8.39 -9.82 -2.71
C GLU A 114 8.81 -8.54 -1.99
N CYS A 115 8.26 -7.41 -2.45
CA CYS A 115 8.49 -6.10 -1.86
C CYS A 115 7.15 -5.46 -1.51
N TRP A 116 6.80 -5.49 -0.21
CA TRP A 116 5.58 -4.90 0.33
C TRP A 116 5.81 -3.54 0.98
N GLY A 117 4.75 -2.73 1.07
CA GLY A 117 4.78 -1.46 1.80
C GLY A 117 5.57 -0.36 1.10
N ASN A 118 5.83 -0.49 -0.21
CA ASN A 118 6.48 0.57 -0.97
C ASN A 118 5.48 1.67 -1.30
N SER A 119 5.97 2.91 -1.32
CA SER A 119 5.15 4.05 -1.72
C SER A 119 5.99 5.16 -2.34
N ILE A 120 5.39 5.90 -3.25
CA ILE A 120 5.89 7.21 -3.70
C ILE A 120 4.94 8.30 -3.23
N THR A 121 5.47 9.40 -2.71
CA THR A 121 4.68 10.58 -2.39
C THR A 121 4.25 11.28 -3.68
N VAL A 122 3.00 11.72 -3.74
CA VAL A 122 2.47 12.50 -4.85
C VAL A 122 1.86 13.79 -4.35
N ASP A 123 1.89 14.83 -5.17
CA ASP A 123 1.20 16.09 -4.84
C ASP A 123 -0.17 16.13 -5.53
N LEU A 124 -1.23 16.07 -4.72
CA LEU A 124 -2.61 16.24 -5.16
C LEU A 124 -3.28 17.44 -4.47
N SER A 125 -2.49 18.40 -3.99
CA SER A 125 -2.97 19.58 -3.28
C SER A 125 -4.02 20.35 -4.08
N GLU A 126 -3.84 20.49 -5.40
CA GLU A 126 -4.78 21.14 -6.33
C GLU A 126 -6.14 20.42 -6.44
N HIS A 127 -6.21 19.13 -6.11
CA HIS A 127 -7.41 18.28 -6.23
C HIS A 127 -8.02 17.90 -4.86
N THR A 128 -7.56 18.53 -3.78
CA THR A 128 -7.93 18.18 -2.41
C THR A 128 -9.45 18.23 -2.18
N ASN A 129 -10.12 19.25 -2.70
CA ASN A 129 -11.54 19.45 -2.46
C ASN A 129 -12.40 18.43 -3.22
N GLU A 130 -12.01 18.08 -4.45
CA GLU A 130 -12.62 17.04 -5.26
C GLU A 130 -12.50 15.68 -4.58
N LEU A 131 -11.30 15.35 -4.08
CA LEU A 131 -11.02 14.11 -3.37
C LEU A 131 -11.86 13.99 -2.09
N LYS A 132 -11.92 15.03 -1.25
CA LYS A 132 -12.77 15.04 -0.06
C LYS A 132 -14.24 14.80 -0.38
N LYS A 133 -14.77 15.46 -1.41
CA LYS A 133 -16.16 15.27 -1.85
C LYS A 133 -16.41 13.84 -2.32
N ALA A 134 -15.48 13.26 -3.08
CA ALA A 134 -15.58 11.88 -3.55
C ALA A 134 -15.58 10.88 -2.37
N ILE A 135 -14.67 11.06 -1.41
CA ILE A 135 -14.58 10.24 -0.19
C ILE A 135 -15.89 10.31 0.59
N ILE A 136 -16.38 11.53 0.90
CA ILE A 136 -17.64 11.71 1.62
C ILE A 136 -18.81 11.06 0.88
N LYS A 137 -18.89 11.25 -0.44
CA LYS A 137 -19.95 10.64 -1.25
C LYS A 137 -19.93 9.12 -1.17
N VAL A 138 -18.75 8.49 -1.26
CA VAL A 138 -18.62 7.03 -1.14
C VAL A 138 -19.05 6.55 0.25
N LEU A 139 -18.69 7.27 1.31
CA LEU A 139 -19.14 6.94 2.67
C LEU A 139 -20.67 7.06 2.80
N LEU A 140 -21.26 8.12 2.26
CA LEU A 140 -22.71 8.29 2.25
C LEU A 140 -23.40 7.15 1.47
N ASP A 141 -22.99 6.91 0.23
CA ASP A 141 -23.60 5.90 -0.66
C ASP A 141 -23.47 4.46 -0.11
N LYS A 142 -22.45 4.16 0.70
CA LYS A 142 -22.23 2.82 1.26
C LYS A 142 -22.94 2.57 2.59
N PHE A 143 -23.11 3.59 3.41
CA PHE A 143 -23.57 3.44 4.79
C PHE A 143 -24.95 4.04 5.06
N PHE A 144 -25.49 4.88 4.16
CA PHE A 144 -26.80 5.52 4.27
C PHE A 144 -27.65 5.29 3.01
#